data_AF-A0A832XWM8-F1
#
_entry.id   AF-A0A832XWM8-F1
#
_cell.length_a   1.000
_cell.length_b   1.000
_cell.length_c   1.000
_cell.angle_alpha   90.00
_cell.angle_beta   90.00
_cell.angle_gamma   90.00
#
_symmetry.space_group_name_H-M   'P 1'
#
loop_
_entity.id
_entity.type
_entity.pdbx_description
1 polymer ?
#
loop_
_entity_poly.entity_id
_entity_poly.type
_entity_poly.pdbx_seq_one_letter_code
_entity_poly.pdbx_strand_id
1 'polypeptide(L)' 'MKKWFPIKEGMLSAAKSYVRAVDGVDLQIKRGETLGIVGESGCGKTTLGRVLLGLIPI' A
#
# COMPACT_ATOMS: atom_id res chain seq x y z
N MET A 1 5.03 -7.41 -3.78
CA MET A 1 3.91 -6.47 -4.07
C MET A 1 4.32 -5.00 -3.91
N LYS A 2 3.78 -4.07 -4.71
CA LYS A 2 4.08 -2.62 -4.63
C LYS A 2 2.82 -1.78 -4.83
N LYS A 3 2.66 -0.72 -4.04
CA LYS A 3 1.64 0.32 -4.23
C LYS A 3 2.18 1.68 -3.84
N TRP A 4 2.37 2.55 -4.83
CA TRP A 4 2.88 3.91 -4.64
C TRP A 4 1.83 4.95 -5.03
N PHE A 5 1.77 6.05 -4.28
CA PHE A 5 0.85 7.15 -4.55
C PHE A 5 1.62 8.39 -5.02
N PRO A 6 1.23 9.02 -6.13
CA PRO A 6 1.91 10.22 -6.59
C PRO A 6 1.65 11.39 -5.64
N ILE A 7 2.68 12.16 -5.35
CA ILE A 7 2.58 13.46 -4.68
C ILE A 7 2.40 14.50 -5.78
N LYS A 8 1.25 15.17 -5.80
CA LYS A 8 0.97 16.25 -6.76
C LYS A 8 1.42 17.58 -6.17
N GLU A 9 2.42 18.21 -6.79
CA GLU A 9 2.74 19.63 -6.56
C GLU A 9 2.02 20.47 -7.62
N GLY A 10 0.81 20.95 -7.29
CA GLY A 10 0.01 21.79 -8.17
C GLY A 10 -0.87 21.05 -9.19
N MET A 11 -1.78 21.80 -9.82
CA MET A 11 -2.89 21.25 -10.62
C MET A 11 -2.48 20.83 -12.05
N LEU A 12 -1.32 21.30 -12.54
CA LEU A 12 -0.84 21.10 -13.92
C LEU A 12 0.55 20.42 -13.99
N SER A 13 1.14 20.04 -12.85
CA SER A 13 2.49 19.46 -12.83
C SER A 13 2.45 17.94 -12.83
N ALA A 14 3.34 17.30 -13.60
CA ALA A 14 3.56 15.87 -13.49
C ALA A 14 4.05 15.50 -12.08
N ALA A 15 3.68 14.32 -11.59
CA ALA A 15 4.10 13.85 -10.27
C ALA A 15 5.63 13.77 -10.19
N LYS A 16 6.24 14.62 -9.35
CA LYS A 16 7.70 14.64 -9.16
C LYS A 16 8.19 13.61 -8.15
N SER A 17 7.31 13.12 -7.29
CA SER A 17 7.64 12.19 -6.21
C SER A 17 6.47 11.28 -5.85
N TYR A 18 6.77 10.19 -5.13
CA TYR A 18 5.80 9.17 -4.76
C TYR A 18 5.91 8.80 -3.28
N VAL A 19 4.77 8.61 -2.62
CA VAL A 19 4.68 7.94 -1.33
C VAL A 19 4.67 6.43 -1.57
N ARG A 20 5.69 5.74 -1.05
CA ARG A 20 5.84 4.29 -1.13
C ARG A 20 5.06 3.60 0.00
N ALA A 21 3.73 3.57 -0.13
CA ALA A 21 2.86 3.04 0.93
C ALA A 21 2.96 1.51 1.10
N VAL A 22 3.26 0.78 0.03
CA VAL A 22 3.66 -0.64 0.05
C VAL A 22 4.83 -0.78 -0.93
N ASP A 23 5.95 -1.31 -0.49
CA ASP A 23 7.13 -1.48 -1.34
C ASP A 23 7.85 -2.80 -1.02
N GLY A 24 7.78 -3.77 -1.94
CA GLY A 24 8.46 -5.05 -1.80
C GLY A 24 7.85 -5.98 -0.75
N VAL A 25 6.53 -5.96 -0.55
CA VAL A 25 5.86 -6.86 0.39
C VAL A 25 5.46 -8.16 -0.30
N ASP A 26 5.98 -9.29 0.16
CA ASP A 26 5.63 -10.62 -0.34
C ASP A 26 4.99 -11.43 0.80
N LEU A 27 3.76 -11.91 0.57
CA LEU A 27 2.93 -12.57 1.59
C LEU A 27 2.25 -13.80 0.97
N GLN A 28 2.21 -14.89 1.73
CA GLN A 28 1.45 -16.09 1.41
C GLN A 28 0.57 -16.42 2.62
N ILE A 29 -0.75 -16.41 2.44
CA ILE A 29 -1.72 -16.72 3.49
C ILE A 29 -2.36 -18.06 3.14
N LYS A 30 -2.23 -19.05 4.02
CA LYS A 30 -2.81 -20.38 3.79
C LYS A 30 -4.29 -20.40 4.18
N ARG A 31 -5.02 -21.40 3.69
CA ARG A 31 -6.43 -21.59 4.04
C ARG A 31 -6.55 -21.80 5.56
N GLY A 32 -7.40 -21.00 6.20
CA GLY A 32 -7.65 -21.05 7.65
C GLY A 32 -6.63 -20.28 8.49
N GLU A 33 -5.67 -19.59 7.87
CA GLU A 33 -4.73 -18.72 8.57
C GLU A 33 -5.33 -17.34 8.82
N THR A 34 -5.05 -16.77 9.99
CA THR A 34 -5.43 -15.40 10.35
C THR A 34 -4.19 -14.51 10.31
N LEU A 35 -4.20 -13.49 9.44
CA LEU A 35 -3.13 -12.50 9.34
C LEU A 35 -3.46 -11.24 10.16
N GLY A 36 -2.61 -10.90 11.12
CA GLY A 36 -2.64 -9.61 11.82
C GLY A 36 -1.61 -8.63 11.25
N ILE A 37 -2.03 -7.41 10.92
CA ILE A 37 -1.14 -6.35 10.41
C ILE A 37 -1.00 -5.25 11.48
N VAL A 38 0.22 -5.06 12.01
CA VAL A 38 0.52 -4.10 13.09
C VAL A 38 1.67 -3.17 12.71
N GLY A 39 1.79 -2.06 13.44
CA GLY A 39 2.83 -1.04 13.21
C GLY A 39 2.34 0.38 13.50
N GLU A 40 3.25 1.34 13.48
CA GLU A 40 2.99 2.75 13.79
C GLU A 40 1.99 3.42 12.84
N SER A 41 1.36 4.51 13.28
CA SER A 41 0.46 5.29 12.43
C SER A 41 1.17 5.74 11.15
N GLY A 42 0.52 5.60 9.99
CA GLY A 42 1.10 6.00 8.70
C GLY A 42 2.02 4.99 8.02
N CYS A 43 2.38 3.86 8.63
CA CYS A 43 3.31 2.89 8.03
C CYS A 43 2.77 2.06 6.85
N GLY A 44 1.51 2.27 6.42
CA GLY A 44 0.94 1.61 5.23
C GLY A 44 -0.01 0.43 5.49
N LYS A 45 -0.34 0.10 6.75
CA LYS A 45 -1.23 -1.02 7.12
C LYS A 45 -2.57 -1.02 6.36
N THR A 46 -3.28 0.10 6.37
CA THR A 46 -4.58 0.25 5.69
C THR A 46 -4.44 0.12 4.17
N THR A 47 -3.35 0.62 3.59
CA THR A 47 -3.06 0.45 2.16
C THR A 47 -2.83 -1.03 1.84
N LEU A 48 -1.99 -1.72 2.62
CA LEU A 48 -1.73 -3.15 2.45
C LEU A 48 -3.02 -3.97 2.55
N GLY A 49 -3.84 -3.73 3.58
CA GLY A 49 -5.14 -4.40 3.75
C GLY A 49 -6.09 -4.16 2.57
N ARG A 50 -6.19 -2.93 2.06
CA ARG A 50 -7.02 -2.61 0.88
C ARG A 50 -6.54 -3.34 -0.38
N VAL A 51 -5.23 -3.47 -0.56
CA VAL A 51 -4.67 -4.23 -1.69
C VAL A 51 -4.99 -5.72 -1.55
N LEU A 52 -4.79 -6.31 -0.36
CA LEU A 52 -5.09 -7.72 -0.10
C LEU A 52 -6.57 -8.07 -0.31
N LEU A 53 -7.46 -7.13 0.03
CA LEU A 53 -8.91 -7.26 -0.18
C LEU A 53 -9.36 -6.93 -1.62
N GLY A 54 -8.44 -6.57 -2.53
CA GLY A 54 -8.77 -6.19 -3.90
C GLY A 54 -9.53 -4.86 -4.03
N LEU A 55 -9.52 -4.01 -3.00
CA LEU A 55 -10.24 -2.73 -2.99
C LEU A 55 -9.50 -1.63 -3.76
N ILE A 56 -8.18 -1.77 -3.92
CA ILE A 56 -7.36 -0.88 -4.74
C ILE A 56 -6.36 -1.71 -5.56
N PRO A 57 -6.00 -1.27 -6.78
CA PRO A 57 -5.02 -1.97 -7.60
C PRO A 57 -3.61 -1.78 -7.03
N ILE A 58 -2.78 -2.80 -7.24
CA ILE A 58 -1.32 -2.75 -7.10
C ILE A 58 -0.72 -1.77 -8.11
#